data_AF-A0A6I1GLJ3-F1
#
_entry.id   AF-A0A6I1GLJ3-F1
#
_cell.length_a   1.000
_cell.length_b   1.000
_cell.length_c   1.000
_cell.angle_alpha   90.00
_cell.angle_beta   90.00
_cell.angle_gamma   90.00
#
_symmetry.space_group_name_H-M   'P 1'
#
loop_
_entity.id
_entity.type
_entity.pdbx_description
1 polymer ?
#
loop_
_entity_poly.entity_id
_entity_poly.type
_entity_poly.pdbx_seq_one_letter_code
_entity_poly.pdbx_strand_id
1 'polypeptide(L)'
;MTSNENRAEANLVLLCIEHSYEVDDRPDRYPADLLRQWKQAQLDEYEQAQSGWPITDTEAGRALEASAQAAEHHHAGAVIGVVRAVERFSLAARQARSGPAASAAAWRAARARARGASIMTDLDGNRVYAEPSRQETNHHMNEIRTALASAVESIRPLANEAKVETAAARASRPAVGPWSDWVIRAVDEVLAASSGWPGPPGFEDDDRLEDALHALAIATDAFAAYWRGGSEVPSPPQLEPKAEPLAAPPDPLQDHRALLERARPWARVDHRPFDPKLRCELAAAAQAAASIPPVPSALAIGLSATAQLAAAVAGNATDEELALLAEEDSQRRPLSTAVHLLTESIRMAERRERGAPQQSADAVLSALWETVDWSDPGVYDEDDANGHSMFWLGSRITSPEDVRGKLASALGQRPDLLLALVAACAPWTELLDSDTWETTGFQRRYGELPPWFPVEAVVAAAATVQTGAQDIPVDDFGETYADDPESLLAQVLWHAQRYNRAE
;
A
#
# COMPACT_ATOMS: atom_id res chain seq x y z
N MET A 1 42.24 -37.61 -96.06
CA MET A 1 41.24 -37.90 -95.02
C MET A 1 39.89 -37.35 -95.46
N THR A 2 38.80 -38.04 -95.12
CA THR A 2 37.43 -37.61 -95.49
C THR A 2 36.65 -37.13 -94.27
N SER A 3 35.64 -36.28 -94.47
CA SER A 3 34.73 -35.82 -93.40
C SER A 3 34.11 -36.99 -92.62
N ASN A 4 33.88 -38.14 -93.27
CA ASN A 4 33.38 -39.36 -92.61
C ASN A 4 34.38 -39.97 -91.60
N GLU A 5 35.68 -39.77 -91.79
CA GLU A 5 36.69 -40.26 -90.83
C GLU A 5 36.72 -39.39 -89.56
N ASN A 6 36.44 -38.08 -89.66
CA ASN A 6 36.30 -37.20 -88.48
C ASN A 6 35.08 -37.56 -87.62
N ARG A 7 34.03 -38.11 -88.24
CA ARG A 7 32.80 -38.56 -87.58
C ARG A 7 32.87 -39.97 -86.98
N ALA A 8 34.02 -40.64 -87.04
CA ALA A 8 34.19 -41.93 -86.40
C ALA A 8 34.13 -41.78 -84.87
N GLU A 9 33.57 -42.76 -84.18
CA GLU A 9 33.37 -42.75 -82.72
C GLU A 9 34.65 -42.41 -81.94
N ALA A 10 35.80 -42.91 -82.39
CA ALA A 10 37.11 -42.66 -81.80
C ALA A 10 37.55 -41.18 -81.87
N ASN A 11 36.93 -40.37 -82.72
CA ASN A 11 37.30 -38.99 -83.03
C ASN A 11 36.24 -37.97 -82.58
N LEU A 12 35.17 -38.42 -81.92
CA LEU A 12 34.13 -37.53 -81.39
C LEU A 12 34.63 -36.73 -80.19
N VAL A 13 34.60 -35.41 -80.31
CA VAL A 13 34.98 -34.43 -79.27
C VAL A 13 33.74 -33.59 -78.95
N LEU A 14 33.52 -33.26 -77.68
CA LEU A 14 32.42 -32.38 -77.27
C LEU A 14 32.74 -30.93 -77.64
N LEU A 15 32.00 -30.39 -78.60
CA LEU A 15 32.15 -29.01 -79.09
C LEU A 15 30.77 -28.34 -79.18
N CYS A 16 30.75 -27.01 -79.20
CA CYS A 16 29.52 -26.31 -79.57
C CYS A 16 29.22 -26.52 -81.06
N ILE A 17 27.96 -26.26 -81.43
CA ILE A 17 27.43 -26.58 -82.76
C ILE A 17 28.24 -25.89 -83.87
N GLU A 18 28.68 -24.65 -83.67
CA GLU A 18 29.44 -23.92 -84.68
C GLU A 18 30.82 -24.54 -84.96
N HIS A 19 31.51 -24.99 -83.91
CA HIS A 19 32.85 -25.57 -84.04
C HIS A 19 32.83 -27.02 -84.54
N SER A 20 31.75 -27.77 -84.27
CA SER A 20 31.61 -29.12 -84.84
C SER A 20 31.47 -29.07 -86.37
N TYR A 21 30.72 -28.10 -86.91
CA TYR A 21 30.65 -27.88 -88.37
C TYR A 21 32.01 -27.49 -88.95
N GLU A 22 32.77 -26.61 -88.30
CA GLU A 22 34.09 -26.21 -88.79
C GLU A 22 35.07 -27.39 -88.89
N VAL A 23 35.03 -28.31 -87.93
CA VAL A 23 35.87 -29.52 -87.89
C VAL A 23 35.47 -30.51 -88.98
N ASP A 24 34.17 -30.68 -89.21
CA ASP A 24 33.63 -31.60 -90.22
C ASP A 24 33.88 -31.13 -91.66
N ASP A 25 33.81 -29.80 -91.89
CA ASP A 25 33.96 -29.17 -93.20
C ASP A 25 35.43 -28.95 -93.61
N ARG A 26 36.38 -29.07 -92.67
CA ARG A 26 37.82 -28.87 -92.91
C ARG A 26 38.69 -30.05 -92.40
N PRO A 27 38.53 -31.26 -92.96
CA PRO A 27 39.28 -32.44 -92.54
C PRO A 27 40.78 -32.37 -92.83
N ASP A 28 41.22 -31.42 -93.65
CA ASP A 28 42.63 -31.10 -93.90
C ASP A 28 43.29 -30.37 -92.73
N ARG A 29 42.53 -29.53 -92.01
CA ARG A 29 43.01 -28.77 -90.84
C ARG A 29 42.86 -29.52 -89.52
N TYR A 30 41.89 -30.42 -89.45
CA TYR A 30 41.57 -31.19 -88.25
C TYR A 30 41.69 -32.69 -88.53
N PRO A 31 42.93 -33.23 -88.59
CA PRO A 31 43.15 -34.65 -88.83
C PRO A 31 42.74 -35.50 -87.62
N ALA A 32 42.48 -36.79 -87.86
CA ALA A 32 41.90 -37.70 -86.87
C ALA A 32 42.78 -37.85 -85.63
N ASP A 33 44.11 -37.81 -85.80
CA ASP A 33 45.05 -37.90 -84.69
C ASP A 33 44.96 -36.69 -83.75
N LEU A 34 44.65 -35.50 -84.28
CA LEU A 34 44.42 -34.30 -83.47
C LEU A 34 43.10 -34.42 -82.69
N LEU A 35 42.04 -34.90 -83.34
CA LEU A 35 40.74 -35.10 -82.68
C LEU A 35 40.80 -36.13 -81.56
N ARG A 36 41.60 -37.20 -81.73
CA ARG A 36 41.85 -38.19 -80.66
C ARG A 36 42.59 -37.59 -79.48
N GLN A 37 43.58 -36.74 -79.73
CA GLN A 37 44.29 -36.03 -78.66
C GLN A 37 43.35 -35.10 -77.88
N TRP A 38 42.49 -34.36 -78.58
CA TRP A 38 41.51 -33.50 -77.93
C TRP A 38 40.46 -34.28 -77.15
N LYS A 39 40.00 -35.41 -77.68
CA LYS A 39 39.10 -36.32 -76.97
C LYS A 39 39.75 -36.83 -75.67
N GLN A 40 41.01 -37.25 -75.73
CA GLN A 40 41.74 -37.70 -74.55
C GLN A 40 41.89 -36.56 -73.52
N ALA A 41 42.23 -35.35 -73.96
CA ALA A 41 42.32 -34.20 -73.07
C ALA A 41 40.97 -33.87 -72.38
N GLN A 42 39.85 -34.00 -73.09
CA GLN A 42 38.51 -33.82 -72.49
C GLN A 42 38.16 -34.92 -71.49
N LEU A 43 38.60 -36.16 -71.74
CA LEU A 43 38.42 -37.26 -70.79
C LEU A 43 39.29 -37.07 -69.55
N ASP A 44 40.54 -36.64 -69.72
CA ASP A 44 41.45 -36.33 -68.60
C ASP A 44 40.92 -35.15 -67.77
N GLU A 45 40.40 -34.09 -68.41
CA GLU A 45 39.74 -32.97 -67.74
C GLU A 45 38.47 -33.41 -67.02
N TYR A 46 37.67 -34.29 -67.64
CA TYR A 46 36.49 -34.86 -67.00
C TYR A 46 36.86 -35.69 -65.77
N GLU A 47 37.89 -36.55 -65.84
CA GLU A 47 38.38 -37.32 -64.69
C GLU A 47 38.90 -36.38 -63.58
N GLN A 48 39.62 -35.32 -63.95
CA GLN A 48 40.11 -34.31 -63.02
C GLN A 48 38.98 -33.47 -62.39
N ALA A 49 37.91 -33.18 -63.12
CA ALA A 49 36.73 -32.48 -62.62
C ALA A 49 35.80 -33.40 -61.81
N GLN A 50 35.75 -34.69 -62.15
CA GLN A 50 35.00 -35.72 -61.42
C GLN A 50 35.69 -36.05 -60.08
N SER A 51 37.01 -35.85 -59.97
CA SER A 51 37.69 -35.62 -58.68
C SER A 51 37.37 -34.24 -58.09
N GLY A 52 36.08 -33.90 -58.03
CA GLY A 52 35.57 -32.69 -57.38
C GLY A 52 36.10 -32.58 -55.96
N TRP A 53 36.32 -31.34 -55.49
CA TRP A 53 36.87 -31.04 -54.16
C TRP A 53 36.23 -31.95 -53.11
N PRO A 54 36.96 -32.92 -52.54
CA PRO A 54 36.38 -33.86 -51.59
C PRO A 54 36.15 -33.10 -50.29
N ILE A 55 34.98 -32.47 -50.14
CA ILE A 55 34.51 -32.04 -48.83
C ILE A 55 34.27 -33.34 -48.06
N THR A 56 35.18 -33.61 -47.13
CA THR A 56 35.03 -34.73 -46.20
C THR A 56 33.79 -34.51 -45.32
N ASP A 57 33.19 -35.57 -44.79
CA ASP A 57 32.08 -35.46 -43.83
C ASP A 57 32.44 -34.53 -42.64
N THR A 58 33.73 -34.45 -42.30
CA THR A 58 34.26 -33.54 -41.29
C THR A 58 34.24 -32.07 -41.74
N GLU A 59 34.49 -31.78 -43.01
CA GLU A 59 34.39 -30.43 -43.57
C GLU A 59 32.92 -30.01 -43.79
N ALA A 60 32.06 -30.94 -44.21
CA ALA A 60 30.62 -30.73 -44.26
C ALA A 60 30.05 -30.47 -42.84
N GLY A 61 30.50 -31.24 -41.85
CA GLY A 61 30.16 -31.03 -40.43
C GLY A 61 30.57 -29.65 -39.94
N ARG A 62 31.82 -29.22 -40.19
CA ARG A 62 32.30 -27.88 -39.81
C ARG A 62 31.55 -26.75 -40.50
N ALA A 63 31.18 -26.90 -41.77
CA ALA A 63 30.39 -25.91 -42.49
C ALA A 63 28.96 -25.80 -41.93
N LEU A 64 28.34 -26.93 -41.58
CA LEU A 64 27.04 -26.97 -40.91
C LEU A 64 27.11 -26.34 -39.51
N GLU A 65 28.16 -26.64 -38.75
CA GLU A 65 28.36 -26.11 -37.40
C GLU A 65 28.62 -24.59 -37.42
N ALA A 66 29.44 -24.10 -38.35
CA ALA A 66 29.65 -22.67 -38.55
C ALA A 66 28.37 -21.94 -39.02
N SER A 67 27.58 -22.57 -39.89
CA SER A 67 26.29 -22.03 -40.33
C SER A 67 25.25 -22.02 -39.20
N ALA A 68 25.26 -23.03 -38.33
CA ALA A 68 24.39 -23.10 -37.15
C ALA A 68 24.77 -22.04 -36.11
N GLN A 69 26.07 -21.86 -35.83
CA GLN A 69 26.56 -20.82 -34.92
C GLN A 69 26.26 -19.40 -35.43
N ALA A 70 26.39 -19.16 -36.74
CA ALA A 70 26.02 -17.88 -37.34
C ALA A 70 24.51 -17.61 -37.24
N ALA A 71 23.68 -18.62 -37.47
CA ALA A 71 22.24 -18.52 -37.27
C ALA A 71 21.89 -18.22 -35.81
N GLU A 72 22.46 -18.95 -34.85
CA GLU A 72 22.27 -18.72 -33.40
C GLU A 72 22.62 -17.28 -32.97
N HIS A 73 23.70 -16.71 -33.51
CA HIS A 73 24.10 -15.33 -33.20
C HIS A 73 23.10 -14.28 -33.73
N HIS A 74 22.59 -14.46 -34.95
CA HIS A 74 21.53 -13.61 -35.51
C HIS A 74 20.19 -13.78 -34.77
N HIS A 75 19.90 -14.97 -34.26
CA HIS A 75 18.68 -15.25 -33.49
C HIS A 75 18.70 -14.66 -32.08
N ALA A 76 19.86 -14.49 -31.45
CA ALA A 76 19.98 -13.85 -30.12
C ALA A 76 19.70 -12.34 -30.16
N GLY A 77 20.12 -11.65 -31.23
CA GLY A 77 19.93 -10.20 -31.39
C GLY A 77 18.47 -9.77 -31.43
N ALA A 78 17.61 -10.55 -32.11
CA ALA A 78 16.18 -10.27 -32.23
C ALA A 78 15.44 -10.32 -30.88
N VAL A 79 15.73 -11.32 -30.03
CA VAL A 79 15.12 -11.43 -28.69
C VAL A 79 15.58 -10.29 -27.78
N ILE A 80 16.87 -9.97 -27.81
CA ILE A 80 17.42 -8.86 -27.02
C ILE A 80 16.81 -7.52 -27.45
N GLY A 81 16.57 -7.32 -28.74
CA GLY A 81 15.88 -6.14 -29.27
C GLY A 81 14.46 -6.00 -28.70
N VAL A 82 13.66 -7.06 -28.76
CA VAL A 82 12.30 -7.10 -28.20
C VAL A 82 12.30 -6.81 -26.70
N VAL A 83 13.09 -7.55 -25.92
CA VAL A 83 13.15 -7.39 -24.45
C VAL A 83 13.56 -5.97 -24.09
N ARG A 84 14.59 -5.41 -24.75
CA ARG A 84 15.05 -4.04 -24.47
C ARG A 84 13.99 -2.99 -24.80
N ALA A 85 13.30 -3.13 -25.93
CA ALA A 85 12.26 -2.19 -26.33
C ALA A 85 11.05 -2.24 -25.38
N VAL A 86 10.63 -3.45 -24.97
CA VAL A 86 9.55 -3.65 -23.99
C VAL A 86 9.91 -3.10 -22.61
N GLU A 87 11.12 -3.32 -22.11
CA GLU A 87 11.58 -2.80 -20.82
C GLU A 87 11.61 -1.27 -20.81
N ARG A 88 12.12 -0.63 -21.88
CA ARG A 88 12.08 0.83 -22.02
C ARG A 88 10.66 1.36 -22.01
N PHE A 89 9.76 0.73 -22.77
CA PHE A 89 8.35 1.10 -22.80
C PHE A 89 7.69 0.96 -21.42
N SER A 90 7.95 -0.14 -20.72
CA SER A 90 7.40 -0.43 -19.39
C SER A 90 7.86 0.60 -18.35
N LEU A 91 9.15 0.94 -18.34
CA LEU A 91 9.69 1.98 -17.46
C LEU A 91 9.08 3.36 -17.75
N ALA A 92 8.97 3.71 -19.04
CA ALA A 92 8.37 4.97 -19.45
C ALA A 92 6.88 5.06 -19.09
N ALA A 93 6.12 3.96 -19.22
CA ALA A 93 4.72 3.89 -18.81
C ALA A 93 4.54 4.16 -17.31
N ARG A 94 5.39 3.57 -16.44
CA ARG A 94 5.38 3.86 -15.00
C ARG A 94 5.69 5.32 -14.70
N GLN A 95 6.74 5.86 -15.33
CA GLN A 95 7.13 7.26 -15.14
C GLN A 95 6.02 8.24 -15.58
N ALA A 96 5.39 7.96 -16.72
CA ALA A 96 4.31 8.77 -17.28
C ALA A 96 3.04 8.79 -16.39
N ARG A 97 2.86 7.83 -15.48
CA ARG A 97 1.71 7.76 -14.54
C ARG A 97 1.70 8.88 -13.50
N SER A 98 2.88 9.45 -13.18
CA SER A 98 3.05 10.49 -12.16
C SER A 98 2.22 11.76 -12.40
N GLY A 99 2.10 12.21 -13.65
CA GLY A 99 1.32 13.38 -14.03
C GLY A 99 -0.17 13.21 -13.74
N PRO A 100 -0.84 12.20 -14.33
CA PRO A 100 -2.23 11.87 -14.02
C PRO A 100 -2.49 11.67 -12.52
N ALA A 101 -1.59 10.99 -11.81
CA ALA A 101 -1.70 10.77 -10.36
C ALA A 101 -1.69 12.08 -9.56
N ALA A 102 -0.82 13.03 -9.91
CA ALA A 102 -0.77 14.34 -9.28
C ALA A 102 -2.05 15.14 -9.51
N SER A 103 -2.60 15.14 -10.74
CA SER A 103 -3.87 15.79 -11.05
C SER A 103 -5.06 15.15 -10.30
N ALA A 104 -5.09 13.82 -10.21
CA ALA A 104 -6.09 13.09 -9.42
C ALA A 104 -5.98 13.42 -7.92
N ALA A 105 -4.76 13.53 -7.38
CA ALA A 105 -4.53 13.95 -6.00
C ALA A 105 -5.01 15.39 -5.74
N ALA A 106 -4.76 16.31 -6.68
CA ALA A 106 -5.23 17.69 -6.59
C ALA A 106 -6.77 17.78 -6.54
N TRP A 107 -7.46 16.99 -7.37
CA TRP A 107 -8.93 16.85 -7.29
C TRP A 107 -9.39 16.33 -5.92
N ARG A 108 -8.77 15.26 -5.41
CA ARG A 108 -9.11 14.69 -4.10
C ARG A 108 -8.92 15.72 -2.98
N ALA A 109 -7.84 16.50 -3.02
CA ALA A 109 -7.60 17.58 -2.07
C ALA A 109 -8.64 18.72 -2.20
N ALA A 110 -9.01 19.13 -3.41
CA ALA A 110 -10.06 20.13 -3.62
C ALA A 110 -11.42 19.67 -3.09
N ARG A 111 -11.77 18.41 -3.37
CA ARG A 111 -13.01 17.78 -2.88
C ARG A 111 -13.01 17.63 -1.36
N ALA A 112 -11.89 17.21 -0.76
CA ALA A 112 -11.75 17.13 0.69
C ALA A 112 -11.92 18.49 1.36
N ARG A 113 -11.37 19.56 0.78
CA ARG A 113 -11.57 20.95 1.26
C ARG A 113 -13.03 21.38 1.18
N ALA A 114 -13.71 21.16 0.05
CA ALA A 114 -15.12 21.48 -0.10
C ALA A 114 -16.00 20.72 0.92
N ARG A 115 -15.73 19.43 1.09
CA ARG A 115 -16.42 18.57 2.07
C ARG A 115 -16.14 19.01 3.52
N GLY A 116 -14.91 19.40 3.81
CA GLY A 116 -14.49 19.89 5.12
C GLY A 116 -15.14 21.22 5.51
N ALA A 117 -15.32 22.12 4.53
CA ALA A 117 -15.95 23.43 4.74
C ALA A 117 -17.46 23.36 5.03
N SER A 118 -18.14 22.26 4.64
CA SER A 118 -19.55 22.10 4.98
C SER A 118 -19.74 21.64 6.42
N ILE A 119 -20.41 22.50 7.19
CA ILE A 119 -20.91 22.23 8.54
C ILE A 119 -22.40 21.86 8.55
N MET A 120 -23.04 21.76 7.37
CA MET A 120 -24.46 21.49 7.26
C MET A 120 -24.78 20.02 7.55
N THR A 121 -25.92 19.80 8.19
CA THR A 121 -26.49 18.48 8.43
C THR A 121 -27.92 18.43 7.91
N ASP A 122 -28.37 17.25 7.51
CA ASP A 122 -29.78 17.02 7.17
C ASP A 122 -30.65 16.89 8.43
N LEU A 123 -31.96 16.70 8.23
CA LEU A 123 -32.92 16.53 9.34
C LEU A 123 -32.64 15.30 10.19
N ASP A 124 -31.90 14.32 9.67
CA ASP A 124 -31.52 13.12 10.39
C ASP A 124 -30.10 13.23 10.97
N GLY A 125 -29.46 14.40 10.95
CA GLY A 125 -28.12 14.61 11.50
C GLY A 125 -26.99 14.04 10.64
N ASN A 126 -27.26 13.52 9.44
CA ASN A 126 -26.20 13.13 8.51
C ASN A 126 -25.51 14.38 7.98
N ARG A 127 -24.20 14.30 7.77
CA ARG A 127 -23.44 15.42 7.21
C ARG A 127 -23.83 15.61 5.75
N VAL A 128 -24.22 16.84 5.40
CA VAL A 128 -24.44 17.23 4.01
C VAL A 128 -23.12 17.75 3.46
N TYR A 129 -22.57 17.01 2.50
CA TYR A 129 -21.32 17.37 1.87
C TYR A 129 -21.54 18.44 0.81
N ALA A 130 -20.78 19.53 0.88
CA ALA A 130 -20.59 20.38 -0.27
C ALA A 130 -19.65 19.65 -1.24
N GLU A 131 -20.02 19.61 -2.51
CA GLU A 131 -19.13 19.21 -3.59
C GLU A 131 -18.52 20.47 -4.21
N PRO A 132 -17.31 20.39 -4.80
CA PRO A 132 -16.72 21.50 -5.54
C PRO A 132 -17.67 22.05 -6.60
N SER A 133 -17.51 23.33 -6.94
CA SER A 133 -18.35 23.95 -7.96
C SER A 133 -18.24 23.20 -9.29
N ARG A 134 -19.27 23.33 -10.15
CA ARG A 134 -19.22 22.73 -11.50
C ARG A 134 -18.01 23.24 -12.30
N GLN A 135 -17.61 24.48 -12.09
CA GLN A 135 -16.44 25.08 -12.74
C GLN A 135 -15.13 24.42 -12.27
N GLU A 136 -14.92 24.27 -10.96
CA GLU A 136 -13.74 23.60 -10.40
C GLU A 136 -13.69 22.12 -10.77
N THR A 137 -14.85 21.45 -10.75
CA THR A 137 -14.98 20.05 -11.19
C THR A 137 -14.54 19.92 -12.65
N ASN A 138 -15.10 20.75 -13.54
CA ASN A 138 -14.72 20.73 -14.95
C ASN A 138 -13.24 21.04 -15.19
N HIS A 139 -12.68 21.98 -14.41
CA HIS A 139 -11.26 22.33 -14.49
C HIS A 139 -10.38 21.10 -14.19
N HIS A 140 -10.56 20.47 -13.02
CA HIS A 140 -9.78 19.28 -12.65
C HIS A 140 -10.01 18.09 -13.58
N MET A 141 -11.24 17.89 -14.06
CA MET A 141 -11.53 16.86 -15.07
C MET A 141 -10.73 17.08 -16.36
N ASN A 142 -10.59 18.34 -16.78
CA ASN A 142 -9.81 18.68 -17.95
C ASN A 142 -8.30 18.51 -17.70
N GLU A 143 -7.81 18.85 -16.50
CA GLU A 143 -6.41 18.61 -16.13
C GLU A 143 -6.06 17.12 -16.16
N ILE A 144 -6.88 16.26 -15.55
CA ILE A 144 -6.67 14.81 -15.57
C ILE A 144 -6.67 14.27 -17.00
N ARG A 145 -7.65 14.68 -17.83
CA ARG A 145 -7.69 14.28 -19.25
C ARG A 145 -6.47 14.74 -20.03
N THR A 146 -5.99 15.95 -19.78
CA THR A 146 -4.80 16.52 -20.43
C THR A 146 -3.55 15.76 -20.00
N ALA A 147 -3.42 15.45 -18.71
CA ALA A 147 -2.32 14.67 -18.17
C ALA A 147 -2.30 13.24 -18.74
N LEU A 148 -3.46 12.59 -18.84
CA LEU A 148 -3.58 11.26 -19.47
C LEU A 148 -3.21 11.29 -20.95
N ALA A 149 -3.69 12.29 -21.69
CA ALA A 149 -3.34 12.47 -23.10
C ALA A 149 -1.83 12.66 -23.28
N SER A 150 -1.21 13.52 -22.46
CA SER A 150 0.23 13.77 -22.48
C SER A 150 1.05 12.51 -22.11
N ALA A 151 0.61 11.76 -21.11
CA ALA A 151 1.24 10.50 -20.71
C ALA A 151 1.24 9.50 -21.89
N VAL A 152 0.09 9.28 -22.52
CA VAL A 152 -0.04 8.40 -23.69
C VAL A 152 0.79 8.88 -24.87
N GLU A 153 0.80 10.20 -25.15
CA GLU A 153 1.57 10.79 -26.24
C GLU A 153 3.08 10.57 -26.05
N SER A 154 3.56 10.63 -24.81
CA SER A 154 4.98 10.40 -24.47
C SER A 154 5.44 8.95 -24.65
N ILE A 155 4.57 7.96 -24.37
CA ILE A 155 4.93 6.54 -24.40
C ILE A 155 4.61 5.85 -25.74
N ARG A 156 3.74 6.46 -26.57
CA ARG A 156 3.33 5.91 -27.87
C ARG A 156 4.50 5.60 -28.82
N PRO A 157 5.55 6.42 -28.93
CA PRO A 157 6.71 6.09 -29.76
C PRO A 157 7.43 4.81 -29.31
N LEU A 158 7.55 4.60 -27.99
CA LEU A 158 8.19 3.42 -27.41
C LEU A 158 7.34 2.16 -27.58
N ALA A 159 6.02 2.29 -27.46
CA ALA A 159 5.10 1.20 -27.78
C ALA A 159 5.22 0.77 -29.26
N ASN A 160 5.33 1.74 -30.17
CA ASN A 160 5.55 1.45 -31.59
C ASN A 160 6.91 0.78 -31.82
N GLU A 161 7.98 1.22 -31.16
CA GLU A 161 9.30 0.59 -31.20
C GLU A 161 9.23 -0.88 -30.76
N ALA A 162 8.60 -1.17 -29.61
CA ALA A 162 8.42 -2.53 -29.12
C ALA A 162 7.66 -3.43 -30.09
N LYS A 163 6.61 -2.91 -30.75
CA LYS A 163 5.86 -3.64 -31.77
C LYS A 163 6.68 -3.89 -33.04
N VAL A 164 7.49 -2.92 -33.46
CA VAL A 164 8.38 -3.06 -34.63
C VAL A 164 9.44 -4.13 -34.38
N GLU A 165 10.11 -4.10 -33.23
CA GLU A 165 11.08 -5.13 -32.85
C GLU A 165 10.43 -6.53 -32.76
N THR A 166 9.22 -6.60 -32.20
CA THR A 166 8.46 -7.86 -32.11
C THR A 166 8.08 -8.40 -33.51
N ALA A 167 7.69 -7.51 -34.41
CA ALA A 167 7.39 -7.87 -35.80
C ALA A 167 8.66 -8.31 -36.57
N ALA A 168 9.79 -7.66 -36.34
CA ALA A 168 11.08 -8.05 -36.93
C ALA A 168 11.52 -9.45 -36.45
N ALA A 169 11.33 -9.75 -35.16
CA ALA A 169 11.58 -11.09 -34.63
C ALA A 169 10.64 -12.14 -35.25
N ARG A 170 9.34 -11.83 -35.38
CA ARG A 170 8.37 -12.71 -36.07
C ARG A 170 8.77 -13.00 -37.52
N ALA A 171 9.22 -11.99 -38.25
CA ALA A 171 9.67 -12.15 -39.64
C ALA A 171 10.90 -13.06 -39.73
N SER A 172 11.77 -13.01 -38.72
CA SER A 172 12.97 -13.84 -38.64
C SER A 172 12.67 -15.30 -38.26
N ARG A 173 11.59 -15.56 -37.52
CA ARG A 173 11.14 -16.92 -37.16
C ARG A 173 9.61 -17.01 -37.12
N PRO A 174 8.93 -17.42 -38.21
CA PRO A 174 7.46 -17.45 -38.26
C PRO A 174 6.79 -18.31 -37.17
N ALA A 175 7.47 -19.34 -36.68
CA ALA A 175 6.97 -20.23 -35.62
C ALA A 175 6.66 -19.53 -34.30
N VAL A 176 7.24 -18.36 -34.01
CA VAL A 176 6.96 -17.60 -32.77
C VAL A 176 5.72 -16.71 -32.86
N GLY A 177 5.01 -16.72 -34.00
CA GLY A 177 3.87 -15.85 -34.28
C GLY A 177 2.86 -15.69 -33.13
N PRO A 178 2.36 -16.78 -32.51
CA PRO A 178 1.41 -16.69 -31.40
C PRO A 178 1.93 -15.90 -30.18
N TRP A 179 3.22 -16.03 -29.85
CA TRP A 179 3.86 -15.30 -28.75
C TRP A 179 4.16 -13.85 -29.13
N SER A 180 4.56 -13.60 -30.39
CA SER A 180 4.69 -12.23 -30.90
C SER A 180 3.35 -11.47 -30.86
N ASP A 181 2.26 -12.13 -31.26
CA ASP A 181 0.92 -11.54 -31.21
C ASP A 181 0.46 -11.29 -29.77
N TRP A 182 0.85 -12.15 -28.81
CA TRP A 182 0.59 -11.92 -27.39
C TRP A 182 1.33 -10.70 -26.84
N VAL A 183 2.63 -10.55 -27.15
CA VAL A 183 3.42 -9.36 -26.75
C VAL A 183 2.80 -8.08 -27.34
N ILE A 184 2.42 -8.08 -28.62
CA ILE A 184 1.79 -6.91 -29.26
C ILE A 184 0.48 -6.53 -28.56
N ARG A 185 -0.37 -7.51 -28.23
CA ARG A 185 -1.61 -7.27 -27.48
C ARG A 185 -1.34 -6.72 -26.08
N ALA A 186 -0.38 -7.26 -25.36
CA ALA A 186 -0.03 -6.77 -24.03
C ALA A 186 0.51 -5.33 -24.07
N VAL A 187 1.27 -4.95 -25.13
CA VAL A 187 1.66 -3.56 -25.36
C VAL A 187 0.44 -2.65 -25.57
N ASP A 188 -0.56 -3.11 -26.32
CA ASP A 188 -1.83 -2.39 -26.50
C ASP A 188 -2.63 -2.24 -25.20
N GLU A 189 -2.63 -3.27 -24.35
CA GLU A 189 -3.27 -3.22 -23.03
C GLU A 189 -2.60 -2.21 -22.10
N VAL A 190 -1.27 -2.11 -22.10
CA VAL A 190 -0.54 -1.08 -21.33
C VAL A 190 -0.86 0.32 -21.85
N LEU A 191 -0.95 0.52 -23.17
CA LEU A 191 -1.38 1.80 -23.75
C LEU A 191 -2.82 2.15 -23.34
N ALA A 192 -3.73 1.17 -23.38
CA ALA A 192 -5.12 1.34 -22.98
C ALA A 192 -5.23 1.68 -21.48
N ALA A 193 -4.51 0.96 -20.61
CA ALA A 193 -4.45 1.23 -19.19
C ALA A 193 -3.86 2.63 -18.88
N SER A 194 -2.82 3.02 -19.62
CA SER A 194 -2.20 4.35 -19.49
C SER A 194 -3.13 5.49 -19.92
N SER A 195 -4.11 5.21 -20.79
CA SER A 195 -5.10 6.20 -21.26
C SER A 195 -6.30 6.38 -20.32
N GLY A 196 -6.46 5.47 -19.36
CA GLY A 196 -7.56 5.46 -18.41
C GLY A 196 -7.13 5.85 -17.01
N TRP A 197 -8.05 6.48 -16.28
CA TRP A 197 -8.00 6.63 -14.83
C TRP A 197 -9.40 6.33 -14.28
N PRO A 198 -9.53 5.72 -13.09
CA PRO A 198 -10.83 5.49 -12.47
C PRO A 198 -11.68 6.76 -12.40
N GLY A 199 -12.95 6.60 -12.75
CA GLY A 199 -13.87 7.73 -12.89
C GLY A 199 -14.22 8.42 -11.56
N PRO A 200 -14.97 9.53 -11.63
CA PRO A 200 -15.52 10.16 -10.44
C PRO A 200 -16.43 9.17 -9.68
N PRO A 201 -16.54 9.27 -8.35
CA PRO A 201 -16.10 10.41 -7.53
C PRO A 201 -14.76 10.22 -6.79
N GLY A 202 -14.15 9.04 -6.88
CA GLY A 202 -12.95 8.66 -6.11
C GLY A 202 -11.63 9.11 -6.74
N PHE A 203 -11.45 8.90 -8.05
CA PHE A 203 -10.15 9.05 -8.74
C PHE A 203 -8.98 8.41 -7.97
N GLU A 204 -9.25 7.35 -7.22
CA GLU A 204 -8.21 6.47 -6.69
C GLU A 204 -7.56 5.75 -7.88
N ASP A 205 -6.25 5.52 -7.81
CA ASP A 205 -5.57 4.76 -8.85
C ASP A 205 -6.09 3.33 -8.80
N ASP A 206 -6.31 2.72 -9.97
CA ASP A 206 -6.54 1.29 -10.07
C ASP A 206 -5.22 0.61 -10.41
N ASP A 207 -4.97 -0.58 -9.87
CA ASP A 207 -3.76 -1.36 -10.19
C ASP A 207 -3.71 -1.81 -11.66
N ARG A 208 -4.62 -1.33 -12.51
CA ARG A 208 -4.80 -1.69 -13.91
C ARG A 208 -3.55 -1.47 -14.76
N LEU A 209 -2.77 -0.40 -14.50
CA LEU A 209 -1.52 -0.20 -15.23
C LEU A 209 -0.46 -1.22 -14.81
N GLU A 210 -0.25 -1.44 -13.51
CA GLU A 210 0.72 -2.42 -13.03
C GLU A 210 0.33 -3.84 -13.43
N ASP A 211 -0.96 -4.14 -13.42
CA ASP A 211 -1.55 -5.37 -13.94
C ASP A 211 -1.21 -5.61 -15.43
N ALA A 212 -1.39 -4.58 -16.26
CA ALA A 212 -1.06 -4.66 -17.69
C ALA A 212 0.45 -4.79 -17.92
N LEU A 213 1.27 -4.11 -17.11
CA LEU A 213 2.73 -4.23 -17.14
C LEU A 213 3.20 -5.62 -16.71
N HIS A 214 2.55 -6.21 -15.71
CA HIS A 214 2.82 -7.58 -15.28
C HIS A 214 2.47 -8.59 -16.38
N ALA A 215 1.31 -8.41 -17.03
CA ALA A 215 0.92 -9.24 -18.18
C ALA A 215 1.90 -9.11 -19.36
N LEU A 216 2.42 -7.90 -19.62
CA LEU A 216 3.43 -7.66 -20.65
C LEU A 216 4.77 -8.34 -20.32
N ALA A 217 5.20 -8.33 -19.06
CA ALA A 217 6.39 -9.04 -18.61
C ALA A 217 6.25 -10.55 -18.85
N ILE A 218 5.12 -11.15 -18.43
CA ILE A 218 4.83 -12.57 -18.66
C ILE A 218 4.85 -12.92 -20.16
N ALA A 219 4.21 -12.10 -21.00
CA ALA A 219 4.19 -12.32 -22.45
C ALA A 219 5.60 -12.28 -23.05
N THR A 220 6.44 -11.35 -22.59
CA THR A 220 7.81 -11.16 -23.07
C THR A 220 8.73 -12.28 -22.63
N ASP A 221 8.60 -12.74 -21.38
CA ASP A 221 9.36 -13.88 -20.85
C ASP A 221 8.99 -15.18 -21.57
N ALA A 222 7.70 -15.43 -21.79
CA ALA A 222 7.23 -16.57 -22.54
C ALA A 222 7.73 -16.54 -24.00
N PHE A 223 7.71 -15.36 -24.64
CA PHE A 223 8.29 -15.16 -25.96
C PHE A 223 9.79 -15.51 -25.98
N ALA A 224 10.57 -14.98 -25.04
CA ALA A 224 12.01 -15.22 -24.96
C ALA A 224 12.34 -16.68 -24.62
N ALA A 225 11.54 -17.34 -23.78
CA ALA A 225 11.69 -18.75 -23.43
C ALA A 225 11.38 -19.66 -24.62
N TYR A 226 10.28 -19.40 -25.34
CA TYR A 226 9.93 -20.12 -26.57
C TYR A 226 11.01 -19.99 -27.63
N TRP A 227 11.50 -18.76 -27.82
CA TRP A 227 12.54 -18.49 -28.79
C TRP A 227 13.83 -19.27 -28.49
N ARG A 228 14.21 -19.39 -27.21
CA ARG A 228 15.39 -20.16 -26.76
C ARG A 228 15.20 -21.68 -26.77
N GLY A 229 14.00 -22.18 -27.09
CA GLY A 229 13.71 -23.62 -27.08
C GLY A 229 13.52 -24.19 -25.68
N GLY A 230 13.05 -23.38 -24.73
CA GLY A 230 12.73 -23.84 -23.36
C GLY A 230 11.68 -24.95 -23.37
N SER A 231 11.82 -25.89 -22.42
CA SER A 231 10.96 -27.07 -22.30
C SER A 231 9.58 -26.76 -21.71
N GLU A 232 9.51 -25.72 -20.86
CA GLU A 232 8.29 -25.25 -20.20
C GLU A 232 8.04 -23.79 -20.62
N VAL A 233 7.20 -23.61 -21.64
CA VAL A 233 6.84 -22.29 -22.17
C VAL A 233 5.35 -22.09 -21.96
N PRO A 234 4.94 -21.02 -21.25
CA PRO A 234 3.54 -20.64 -21.14
C PRO A 234 2.92 -20.45 -22.53
N SER A 235 1.80 -21.12 -22.77
CA SER A 235 1.02 -20.89 -23.99
C SER A 235 0.27 -19.55 -23.87
N PRO A 236 0.11 -18.80 -24.98
CA PRO A 236 -0.66 -17.56 -24.97
C PRO A 236 -2.08 -17.80 -24.41
N PRO A 237 -2.54 -17.00 -23.44
CA PRO A 237 -3.81 -17.20 -22.77
C PRO A 237 -4.98 -17.04 -23.75
N GLN A 238 -6.01 -17.89 -23.60
CA GLN A 238 -7.33 -17.67 -24.18
C GLN A 238 -8.10 -16.67 -23.28
N LEU A 239 -8.82 -15.74 -23.91
CA LEU A 239 -9.52 -14.66 -23.20
C LEU A 239 -10.60 -15.21 -22.27
N GLU A 240 -10.34 -15.25 -20.97
CA GLU A 240 -11.35 -15.33 -19.91
C GLU A 240 -11.28 -14.08 -19.00
N PRO A 241 -12.39 -13.67 -18.37
CA PRO A 241 -12.46 -12.44 -17.58
C PRO A 241 -11.70 -12.57 -16.26
N LYS A 242 -10.94 -11.52 -15.93
CA LYS A 242 -10.00 -11.42 -14.80
C LYS A 242 -10.71 -11.32 -13.44
N ALA A 243 -10.15 -11.98 -12.43
CA ALA A 243 -10.57 -11.90 -11.02
C ALA A 243 -10.10 -10.58 -10.36
N GLU A 244 -10.85 -10.13 -9.33
CA GLU A 244 -10.61 -8.87 -8.60
C GLU A 244 -9.34 -8.89 -7.71
N PRO A 245 -8.67 -7.73 -7.49
CA PRO A 245 -7.46 -7.64 -6.67
C PRO A 245 -7.75 -7.72 -5.15
N LEU A 246 -6.78 -8.24 -4.38
CA LEU A 246 -6.79 -8.20 -2.91
C LEU A 246 -6.57 -6.78 -2.39
N ALA A 247 -7.40 -6.36 -1.42
CA ALA A 247 -7.31 -5.05 -0.78
C ALA A 247 -6.03 -4.86 0.06
N ALA A 248 -5.49 -3.64 0.05
CA ALA A 248 -4.41 -3.20 0.93
C ALA A 248 -4.76 -3.37 2.42
N PRO A 249 -3.76 -3.54 3.32
CA PRO A 249 -4.03 -3.67 4.75
C PRO A 249 -4.73 -2.41 5.29
N PRO A 250 -5.81 -2.56 6.08
CA PRO A 250 -6.59 -1.43 6.59
C PRO A 250 -5.79 -0.59 7.60
N ASP A 251 -5.90 0.73 7.51
CA ASP A 251 -5.44 1.67 8.53
C ASP A 251 -6.42 1.62 9.72
N PRO A 252 -6.02 1.15 10.92
CA PRO A 252 -6.93 1.02 12.07
C PRO A 252 -7.55 2.35 12.52
N LEU A 253 -6.86 3.48 12.33
CA LEU A 253 -7.41 4.80 12.65
C LEU A 253 -8.41 5.26 11.60
N GLN A 254 -8.28 4.81 10.35
CA GLN A 254 -9.27 5.08 9.30
C GLN A 254 -10.59 4.37 9.61
N ASP A 255 -10.54 3.10 10.01
CA ASP A 255 -11.72 2.33 10.40
C ASP A 255 -12.41 2.93 11.63
N HIS A 256 -11.64 3.33 12.64
CA HIS A 256 -12.16 4.00 13.82
C HIS A 256 -12.85 5.33 13.45
N ARG A 257 -12.22 6.18 12.63
CA ARG A 257 -12.84 7.42 12.15
C ARG A 257 -14.13 7.16 11.38
N ALA A 258 -14.17 6.14 10.53
CA ALA A 258 -15.36 5.76 9.79
C ALA A 258 -16.50 5.31 10.72
N LEU A 259 -16.19 4.52 11.75
CA LEU A 259 -17.14 4.12 12.79
C LEU A 259 -17.72 5.35 13.51
N LEU A 260 -16.88 6.28 13.95
CA LEU A 260 -17.33 7.48 14.65
C LEU A 260 -18.21 8.36 13.75
N GLU A 261 -17.82 8.59 12.49
CA GLU A 261 -18.63 9.37 11.54
C GLU A 261 -20.02 8.76 11.32
N ARG A 262 -20.13 7.41 11.30
CA ARG A 262 -21.41 6.72 11.20
C ARG A 262 -22.28 6.94 12.45
N ALA A 263 -21.69 7.13 13.63
CA ALA A 263 -22.39 7.36 14.88
C ALA A 263 -22.76 8.83 15.15
N ARG A 264 -22.02 9.79 14.58
CA ARG A 264 -22.27 11.24 14.77
C ARG A 264 -23.72 11.70 14.58
N PRO A 265 -24.54 11.14 13.66
CA PRO A 265 -25.93 11.54 13.54
C PRO A 265 -26.74 11.40 14.83
N TRP A 266 -26.51 10.37 15.66
CA TRP A 266 -27.23 10.18 16.93
C TRP A 266 -26.90 11.25 17.98
N ALA A 267 -25.70 11.85 17.92
CA ALA A 267 -25.34 12.96 18.80
C ALA A 267 -25.90 14.30 18.32
N ARG A 268 -26.37 14.39 17.06
CA ARG A 268 -26.86 15.62 16.44
C ARG A 268 -28.38 15.75 16.49
N VAL A 269 -29.10 14.62 16.49
CA VAL A 269 -30.57 14.60 16.50
C VAL A 269 -31.11 13.64 17.53
N ASP A 270 -32.26 13.98 18.11
CA ASP A 270 -32.79 13.25 19.25
C ASP A 270 -33.79 12.15 18.93
N HIS A 271 -34.25 12.04 17.68
CA HIS A 271 -35.31 11.11 17.27
C HIS A 271 -34.82 9.78 16.68
N ARG A 272 -33.50 9.59 16.49
CA ARG A 272 -32.98 8.36 15.86
C ARG A 272 -33.23 7.13 16.71
N PRO A 273 -33.73 6.01 16.14
CA PRO A 273 -33.93 4.80 16.92
C PRO A 273 -32.60 4.26 17.45
N PHE A 274 -32.66 3.58 18.58
CA PHE A 274 -31.52 2.86 19.14
C PHE A 274 -30.99 1.82 18.12
N ASP A 275 -29.68 1.83 17.89
CA ASP A 275 -28.98 0.82 17.09
C ASP A 275 -28.05 -0.02 18.00
N PRO A 276 -28.47 -1.22 18.42
CA PRO A 276 -27.69 -2.06 19.34
C PRO A 276 -26.38 -2.54 18.72
N LYS A 277 -26.34 -2.75 17.40
CA LYS A 277 -25.12 -3.20 16.72
C LYS A 277 -24.08 -2.09 16.70
N LEU A 278 -24.47 -0.90 16.29
CA LEU A 278 -23.59 0.27 16.28
C LEU A 278 -23.11 0.62 17.70
N ARG A 279 -23.99 0.51 18.71
CA ARG A 279 -23.64 0.70 20.11
C ARG A 279 -22.57 -0.29 20.59
N CYS A 280 -22.71 -1.57 20.24
CA CYS A 280 -21.74 -2.61 20.60
C CYS A 280 -20.37 -2.35 19.95
N GLU A 281 -20.37 -2.00 18.65
CA GLU A 281 -19.15 -1.67 17.92
C GLU A 281 -18.43 -0.45 18.53
N LEU A 282 -19.15 0.60 18.93
CA LEU A 282 -18.58 1.77 19.59
C LEU A 282 -17.99 1.44 20.97
N ALA A 283 -18.63 0.57 21.74
CA ALA A 283 -18.12 0.20 23.06
C ALA A 283 -16.90 -0.72 23.00
N ALA A 284 -16.79 -1.55 21.96
CA ALA A 284 -15.56 -2.27 21.64
C ALA A 284 -14.46 -1.28 21.19
N ALA A 285 -14.79 -0.33 20.31
CA ALA A 285 -13.86 0.70 19.87
C ALA A 285 -13.40 1.62 20.99
N ALA A 286 -14.22 1.84 22.03
CA ALA A 286 -13.83 2.60 23.21
C ALA A 286 -12.67 1.94 23.98
N GLN A 287 -12.59 0.60 24.00
CA GLN A 287 -11.45 -0.12 24.60
C GLN A 287 -10.16 0.17 23.84
N ALA A 288 -10.21 0.09 22.50
CA ALA A 288 -9.06 0.44 21.66
C ALA A 288 -8.69 1.94 21.78
N ALA A 289 -9.69 2.82 21.84
CA ALA A 289 -9.51 4.26 21.98
C ALA A 289 -8.94 4.70 23.35
N ALA A 290 -8.91 3.82 24.35
CA ALA A 290 -8.28 4.09 25.64
C ALA A 290 -6.75 4.28 25.52
N SER A 291 -6.13 3.71 24.48
CA SER A 291 -4.72 3.93 24.14
C SER A 291 -4.45 5.27 23.46
N ILE A 292 -5.49 6.00 23.03
CA ILE A 292 -5.33 7.30 22.37
C ILE A 292 -5.18 8.38 23.45
N PRO A 293 -4.07 9.14 23.46
CA PRO A 293 -3.87 10.22 24.42
C PRO A 293 -4.98 11.28 24.36
N PRO A 294 -5.50 11.76 25.52
CA PRO A 294 -6.53 12.79 25.58
C PRO A 294 -5.97 14.20 25.30
N VAL A 295 -5.42 14.41 24.11
CA VAL A 295 -4.81 15.67 23.65
C VAL A 295 -5.71 16.42 22.65
N PRO A 296 -5.53 17.73 22.44
CA PRO A 296 -6.37 18.54 21.55
C PRO A 296 -6.60 17.94 20.16
N SER A 297 -5.54 17.47 19.48
CA SER A 297 -5.64 16.85 18.16
C SER A 297 -6.42 15.53 18.12
N ALA A 298 -6.55 14.84 19.25
CA ALA A 298 -7.24 13.56 19.38
C ALA A 298 -8.66 13.68 19.97
N LEU A 299 -9.09 14.87 20.42
CA LEU A 299 -10.38 15.07 21.10
C LEU A 299 -11.58 14.52 20.31
N ALA A 300 -11.53 14.56 18.97
CA ALA A 300 -12.63 14.11 18.12
C ALA A 300 -12.67 12.59 17.89
N ILE A 301 -11.63 11.85 18.31
CA ILE A 301 -11.46 10.41 18.07
C ILE A 301 -11.09 9.60 19.32
N GLY A 302 -10.71 10.23 20.42
CA GLY A 302 -10.29 9.56 21.64
C GLY A 302 -11.42 8.87 22.41
N LEU A 303 -11.07 8.29 23.56
CA LEU A 303 -11.98 7.54 24.41
C LEU A 303 -13.26 8.32 24.76
N SER A 304 -13.13 9.57 25.21
CA SER A 304 -14.28 10.40 25.62
C SER A 304 -15.26 10.63 24.45
N ALA A 305 -14.78 10.96 23.25
CA ALA A 305 -15.65 11.13 22.08
C ALA A 305 -16.32 9.82 21.67
N THR A 306 -15.61 8.71 21.75
CA THR A 306 -16.15 7.38 21.43
C THR A 306 -17.25 6.99 22.43
N ALA A 307 -17.01 7.18 23.73
CA ALA A 307 -17.99 6.92 24.79
C ALA A 307 -19.22 7.83 24.68
N GLN A 308 -19.04 9.11 24.33
CA GLN A 308 -20.13 10.05 24.10
C GLN A 308 -21.02 9.59 22.93
N LEU A 309 -20.41 9.13 21.83
CA LEU A 309 -21.15 8.61 20.67
C LEU A 309 -21.86 7.30 20.99
N ALA A 310 -21.25 6.40 21.77
CA ALA A 310 -21.91 5.20 22.28
C ALA A 310 -23.15 5.57 23.11
N ALA A 311 -23.04 6.50 24.06
CA ALA A 311 -24.18 6.96 24.85
C ALA A 311 -25.27 7.59 23.97
N ALA A 312 -24.90 8.40 22.97
CA ALA A 312 -25.84 9.01 22.03
C ALA A 312 -26.60 7.97 21.20
N VAL A 313 -25.92 6.93 20.70
CA VAL A 313 -26.58 5.83 19.97
C VAL A 313 -27.60 5.11 20.85
N ALA A 314 -27.29 4.93 22.14
CA ALA A 314 -28.18 4.31 23.12
C ALA A 314 -29.27 5.25 23.67
N GLY A 315 -29.26 6.55 23.34
CA GLY A 315 -30.13 7.55 24.00
C GLY A 315 -31.63 7.27 23.93
N ASN A 316 -32.08 6.56 22.89
CA ASN A 316 -33.47 6.16 22.68
C ASN A 316 -33.76 4.66 22.95
N ALA A 317 -32.82 3.94 23.57
CA ALA A 317 -33.05 2.58 24.06
C ALA A 317 -34.07 2.58 25.21
N THR A 318 -34.69 1.44 25.49
CA THR A 318 -35.58 1.27 26.66
C THR A 318 -34.79 1.36 27.97
N ASP A 319 -35.48 1.62 29.09
CA ASP A 319 -34.83 1.69 30.41
C ASP A 319 -34.14 0.36 30.78
N GLU A 320 -34.74 -0.78 30.41
CA GLU A 320 -34.19 -2.12 30.62
C GLU A 320 -32.90 -2.33 29.80
N GLU A 321 -32.91 -1.93 28.52
CA GLU A 321 -31.71 -2.00 27.67
C GLU A 321 -30.58 -1.10 28.20
N LEU A 322 -30.89 0.09 28.70
CA LEU A 322 -29.90 0.99 29.28
C LEU A 322 -29.27 0.42 30.57
N ALA A 323 -30.07 -0.24 31.41
CA ALA A 323 -29.56 -0.91 32.61
C ALA A 323 -28.62 -2.06 32.25
N LEU A 324 -28.98 -2.89 31.26
CA LEU A 324 -28.13 -3.98 30.76
C LEU A 324 -26.81 -3.43 30.19
N LEU A 325 -26.87 -2.37 29.39
CA LEU A 325 -25.66 -1.74 28.84
C LEU A 325 -24.74 -1.19 29.93
N ALA A 326 -25.30 -0.63 31.02
CA ALA A 326 -24.49 -0.16 32.15
C ALA A 326 -23.76 -1.32 32.85
N GLU A 327 -24.46 -2.44 33.09
CA GLU A 327 -23.84 -3.64 33.65
C GLU A 327 -22.73 -4.19 32.75
N GLU A 328 -22.98 -4.31 31.44
CA GLU A 328 -21.99 -4.76 30.46
C GLU A 328 -20.76 -3.82 30.41
N ASP A 329 -20.98 -2.51 30.38
CA ASP A 329 -19.90 -1.54 30.31
C ASP A 329 -19.04 -1.51 31.57
N SER A 330 -19.60 -1.81 32.75
CA SER A 330 -18.85 -1.91 34.01
C SER A 330 -17.76 -2.99 33.99
N GLN A 331 -17.91 -4.00 33.14
CA GLN A 331 -16.97 -5.11 33.00
C GLN A 331 -15.84 -4.82 32.00
N ARG A 332 -15.89 -3.70 31.28
CA ARG A 332 -14.90 -3.37 30.25
C ARG A 332 -13.55 -2.99 30.85
N ARG A 333 -12.49 -3.29 30.10
CA ARG A 333 -11.11 -2.93 30.41
C ARG A 333 -10.44 -2.27 29.17
N PRO A 334 -9.47 -1.36 29.36
CA PRO A 334 -8.95 -0.86 30.64
C PRO A 334 -10.01 -0.08 31.45
N LEU A 335 -9.77 0.15 32.74
CA LEU A 335 -10.79 0.69 33.67
C LEU A 335 -11.31 2.06 33.22
N SER A 336 -10.47 2.88 32.56
CA SER A 336 -10.88 4.15 31.99
C SER A 336 -12.05 4.00 31.01
N THR A 337 -12.10 2.91 30.22
CA THR A 337 -13.18 2.65 29.27
C THR A 337 -14.53 2.51 29.98
N ALA A 338 -14.60 1.70 31.04
CA ALA A 338 -15.82 1.51 31.81
C ALA A 338 -16.30 2.83 32.44
N VAL A 339 -15.37 3.58 33.06
CA VAL A 339 -15.68 4.87 33.69
C VAL A 339 -16.21 5.88 32.68
N HIS A 340 -15.60 5.99 31.49
CA HIS A 340 -16.04 6.92 30.46
C HIS A 340 -17.40 6.53 29.86
N LEU A 341 -17.64 5.27 29.56
CA LEU A 341 -18.92 4.79 29.01
C LEU A 341 -20.08 5.01 29.99
N LEU A 342 -19.87 4.71 31.27
CA LEU A 342 -20.87 4.92 32.32
C LEU A 342 -21.11 6.42 32.55
N THR A 343 -20.05 7.23 32.63
CA THR A 343 -20.17 8.69 32.78
C THR A 343 -20.97 9.31 31.63
N GLU A 344 -20.67 8.96 30.38
CA GLU A 344 -21.39 9.49 29.23
C GLU A 344 -22.83 8.97 29.16
N SER A 345 -23.10 7.76 29.65
CA SER A 345 -24.47 7.24 29.80
C SER A 345 -25.27 8.04 30.83
N ILE A 346 -24.68 8.38 31.97
CA ILE A 346 -25.30 9.27 32.99
C ILE A 346 -25.61 10.63 32.37
N ARG A 347 -24.64 11.25 31.68
CA ARG A 347 -24.81 12.56 31.02
C ARG A 347 -25.88 12.53 29.93
N MET A 348 -25.97 11.45 29.16
CA MET A 348 -26.99 11.30 28.13
C MET A 348 -28.38 11.12 28.75
N ALA A 349 -28.51 10.30 29.79
CA ALA A 349 -29.76 10.13 30.52
C ALA A 349 -30.23 11.45 31.15
N GLU A 350 -29.32 12.22 31.75
CA GLU A 350 -29.60 13.57 32.27
C GLU A 350 -30.07 14.51 31.14
N ARG A 351 -29.36 14.56 30.01
CA ARG A 351 -29.73 15.37 28.84
C ARG A 351 -31.11 15.01 28.29
N ARG A 352 -31.51 13.75 28.38
CA ARG A 352 -32.82 13.25 27.95
C ARG A 352 -33.89 13.28 29.05
N GLU A 353 -33.58 13.85 30.21
CA GLU A 353 -34.46 13.94 31.37
C GLU A 353 -34.96 12.56 31.86
N ARG A 354 -34.13 11.52 31.71
CA ARG A 354 -34.42 10.13 32.08
C ARG A 354 -33.81 9.78 33.44
N GLY A 355 -34.51 10.17 34.50
CA GLY A 355 -34.00 10.01 35.88
C GLY A 355 -33.72 8.56 36.31
N ALA A 356 -34.54 7.58 35.90
CA ALA A 356 -34.34 6.19 36.30
C ALA A 356 -33.07 5.57 35.66
N PRO A 357 -32.85 5.64 34.33
CA PRO A 357 -31.57 5.25 33.73
C PRO A 357 -30.36 6.00 34.28
N GLN A 358 -30.49 7.30 34.56
CA GLN A 358 -29.42 8.10 35.16
C GLN A 358 -29.00 7.51 36.52
N GLN A 359 -29.96 7.27 37.41
CA GLN A 359 -29.71 6.70 38.74
C GLN A 359 -29.13 5.28 38.66
N SER A 360 -29.60 4.47 37.72
CA SER A 360 -29.09 3.11 37.51
C SER A 360 -27.63 3.11 37.07
N ALA A 361 -27.26 3.93 36.07
CA ALA A 361 -25.88 4.03 35.60
C ALA A 361 -24.95 4.63 36.67
N ASP A 362 -25.43 5.62 37.44
CA ASP A 362 -24.70 6.22 38.56
C ASP A 362 -24.42 5.22 39.69
N ALA A 363 -25.41 4.38 40.03
CA ALA A 363 -25.25 3.31 41.02
C ALA A 363 -24.24 2.26 40.56
N VAL A 364 -24.26 1.86 39.27
CA VAL A 364 -23.29 0.92 38.69
C VAL A 364 -21.88 1.50 38.72
N LEU A 365 -21.72 2.78 38.34
CA LEU A 365 -20.42 3.45 38.35
C LEU A 365 -19.86 3.61 39.77
N SER A 366 -20.71 3.97 40.73
CA SER A 366 -20.33 4.04 42.14
C SER A 366 -19.92 2.66 42.69
N ALA A 367 -20.68 1.61 42.36
CA ALA A 367 -20.35 0.24 42.75
C ALA A 367 -19.03 -0.25 42.13
N LEU A 368 -18.78 0.09 40.86
CA LEU A 368 -17.50 -0.19 40.20
C LEU A 368 -16.35 0.48 40.97
N TRP A 369 -16.49 1.77 41.31
CA TRP A 369 -15.44 2.52 42.01
C TRP A 369 -15.11 1.95 43.40
N GLU A 370 -16.13 1.46 44.12
CA GLU A 370 -15.97 0.85 45.44
C GLU A 370 -15.39 -0.57 45.41
N THR A 371 -15.63 -1.31 44.33
CA THR A 371 -15.21 -2.72 44.22
C THR A 371 -13.84 -2.92 43.58
N VAL A 372 -13.29 -1.90 42.93
CA VAL A 372 -11.93 -1.94 42.37
C VAL A 372 -10.90 -2.06 43.49
N ASP A 373 -10.05 -3.09 43.38
CA ASP A 373 -8.86 -3.21 44.21
C ASP A 373 -7.76 -2.29 43.65
N TRP A 374 -7.67 -1.08 44.18
CA TRP A 374 -6.65 -0.09 43.78
C TRP A 374 -5.22 -0.54 44.10
N SER A 375 -5.03 -1.60 44.89
CA SER A 375 -3.72 -2.20 45.11
C SER A 375 -3.32 -3.18 44.00
N ASP A 376 -4.23 -3.55 43.08
CA ASP A 376 -3.91 -4.43 41.95
C ASP A 376 -3.15 -3.67 40.85
N PRO A 377 -1.92 -4.09 40.47
CA PRO A 377 -1.18 -3.45 39.39
C PRO A 377 -1.90 -3.50 38.04
N GLY A 378 -2.79 -4.48 37.82
CA GLY A 378 -3.60 -4.57 36.60
C GLY A 378 -4.61 -3.43 36.42
N VAL A 379 -4.86 -2.61 37.46
CA VAL A 379 -5.68 -1.39 37.35
C VAL A 379 -4.94 -0.28 36.60
N TYR A 380 -3.61 -0.27 36.66
CA TYR A 380 -2.73 0.74 36.08
C TYR A 380 -2.12 0.24 34.77
N ASP A 381 -2.99 -0.12 33.82
CA ASP A 381 -2.60 -0.61 32.50
C ASP A 381 -1.68 0.41 31.79
N GLU A 382 -0.50 -0.02 31.36
CA GLU A 382 0.48 0.84 30.69
C GLU A 382 -0.03 1.34 29.33
N ASP A 383 -0.92 0.57 28.69
CA ASP A 383 -1.55 0.93 27.41
C ASP A 383 -2.75 1.88 27.60
N ASP A 384 -3.19 2.16 28.84
CA ASP A 384 -4.28 3.09 29.13
C ASP A 384 -3.77 4.54 29.24
N ALA A 385 -3.88 5.27 28.14
CA ALA A 385 -3.52 6.69 28.07
C ALA A 385 -4.50 7.60 28.84
N ASN A 386 -5.62 7.07 29.35
CA ASN A 386 -6.72 7.84 29.93
C ASN A 386 -6.86 7.70 31.46
N GLY A 387 -5.83 7.18 32.15
CA GLY A 387 -5.81 7.05 33.61
C GLY A 387 -6.08 8.36 34.35
N HIS A 388 -5.43 9.47 33.97
CA HIS A 388 -5.66 10.78 34.57
C HIS A 388 -7.14 11.22 34.45
N SER A 389 -7.71 11.08 33.24
CA SER A 389 -9.10 11.41 32.97
C SER A 389 -10.07 10.56 33.78
N MET A 390 -9.75 9.27 33.97
CA MET A 390 -10.52 8.36 34.82
C MET A 390 -10.55 8.84 36.28
N PHE A 391 -9.41 9.21 36.86
CA PHE A 391 -9.37 9.73 38.24
C PHE A 391 -10.07 11.07 38.38
N TRP A 392 -9.93 11.95 37.38
CA TRP A 392 -10.67 13.20 37.35
C TRP A 392 -12.18 12.97 37.33
N LEU A 393 -12.67 12.04 36.50
CA LEU A 393 -14.09 11.65 36.50
C LEU A 393 -14.51 11.03 37.83
N GLY A 394 -13.70 10.12 38.39
CA GLY A 394 -13.92 9.52 39.70
C GLY A 394 -14.09 10.55 40.81
N SER A 395 -13.26 11.60 40.80
CA SER A 395 -13.33 12.69 41.79
C SER A 395 -14.61 13.52 41.71
N ARG A 396 -15.28 13.54 40.54
CA ARG A 396 -16.57 14.21 40.34
C ARG A 396 -17.75 13.36 40.77
N ILE A 397 -17.60 12.04 40.76
CA ILE A 397 -18.63 11.07 41.15
C ILE A 397 -18.62 10.89 42.66
N THR A 398 -17.43 10.76 43.24
CA THR A 398 -17.22 10.60 44.68
C THR A 398 -16.82 11.94 45.29
N SER A 399 -15.53 12.14 45.55
CA SER A 399 -14.92 13.41 45.94
C SER A 399 -13.42 13.35 45.68
N PRO A 400 -12.72 14.49 45.57
CA PRO A 400 -11.25 14.48 45.49
C PRO A 400 -10.58 13.78 46.68
N GLU A 401 -11.14 13.91 47.88
CA GLU A 401 -10.64 13.29 49.10
C GLU A 401 -10.77 11.77 49.10
N ASP A 402 -11.88 11.25 48.58
CA ASP A 402 -12.11 9.80 48.48
C ASP A 402 -11.10 9.14 47.52
N VAL A 403 -10.94 9.71 46.32
CA VAL A 403 -9.94 9.24 45.34
C VAL A 403 -8.53 9.29 45.95
N ARG A 404 -8.19 10.41 46.61
CA ARG A 404 -6.89 10.57 47.28
C ARG A 404 -6.69 9.50 48.36
N GLY A 405 -7.72 9.23 49.17
CA GLY A 405 -7.69 8.24 50.24
C GLY A 405 -7.49 6.81 49.71
N LYS A 406 -8.20 6.43 48.64
CA LYS A 406 -8.06 5.12 48.00
C LYS A 406 -6.67 4.92 47.40
N LEU A 407 -6.15 5.90 46.66
CA LEU A 407 -4.80 5.84 46.09
C LEU A 407 -3.69 5.85 47.17
N ALA A 408 -3.86 6.63 48.24
CA ALA A 408 -2.94 6.62 49.38
C ALA A 408 -2.94 5.26 50.11
N SER A 409 -4.11 4.66 50.30
CA SER A 409 -4.25 3.31 50.87
C SER A 409 -3.56 2.26 50.00
N ALA A 410 -3.73 2.33 48.68
CA ALA A 410 -3.08 1.43 47.73
C ALA A 410 -1.54 1.50 47.81
N LEU A 411 -0.97 2.71 47.80
CA LEU A 411 0.48 2.91 47.96
C LEU A 411 0.99 2.44 49.33
N GLY A 412 0.19 2.63 50.39
CA GLY A 412 0.54 2.15 51.73
C GLY A 412 0.61 0.63 51.82
N GLN A 413 -0.24 -0.08 51.06
CA GLN A 413 -0.24 -1.55 50.98
C GLN A 413 0.84 -2.09 50.06
N ARG A 414 1.04 -1.45 48.90
CA ARG A 414 2.00 -1.85 47.87
C ARG A 414 2.80 -0.66 47.34
N PRO A 415 3.91 -0.29 48.01
CA PRO A 415 4.76 0.81 47.57
C PRO A 415 5.35 0.62 46.16
N ASP A 416 5.50 -0.63 45.69
CA ASP A 416 5.97 -0.97 44.35
C ASP A 416 5.08 -0.42 43.21
N LEU A 417 3.83 -0.03 43.52
CA LEU A 417 2.93 0.63 42.58
C LEU A 417 3.33 2.07 42.23
N LEU A 418 4.26 2.67 42.99
CA LEU A 418 4.60 4.09 42.91
C LEU A 418 4.75 4.59 41.46
N LEU A 419 5.58 3.92 40.66
CA LEU A 419 5.88 4.35 39.30
C LEU A 419 4.67 4.20 38.35
N ALA A 420 3.95 3.08 38.44
CA ALA A 420 2.77 2.83 37.61
C ALA A 420 1.65 3.83 37.93
N LEU A 421 1.41 4.11 39.22
CA LEU A 421 0.40 5.07 39.67
C LEU A 421 0.74 6.49 39.20
N VAL A 422 1.99 6.92 39.38
CA VAL A 422 2.46 8.25 38.93
C VAL A 422 2.31 8.38 37.41
N ALA A 423 2.69 7.34 36.65
CA ALA A 423 2.53 7.35 35.20
C ALA A 423 1.06 7.43 34.75
N ALA A 424 0.16 6.67 35.40
CA ALA A 424 -1.27 6.66 35.10
C ALA A 424 -1.97 7.98 35.46
N CYS A 425 -1.51 8.66 36.51
CA CYS A 425 -2.08 9.93 36.97
C CYS A 425 -1.54 11.16 36.21
N ALA A 426 -0.52 11.02 35.36
CA ALA A 426 0.05 12.14 34.62
C ALA A 426 -0.83 12.52 33.42
N PRO A 427 -1.19 13.80 33.25
CA PRO A 427 -1.93 14.24 32.06
C PRO A 427 -1.03 14.26 30.83
N TRP A 428 -1.65 14.09 29.65
CA TRP A 428 -0.99 14.16 28.36
C TRP A 428 -0.96 15.58 27.81
N THR A 429 0.16 15.92 27.19
CA THR A 429 0.39 17.20 26.51
C THR A 429 0.85 16.95 25.07
N GLU A 430 0.45 17.85 24.18
CA GLU A 430 0.86 17.82 22.78
C GLU A 430 2.09 18.69 22.59
N LEU A 431 3.14 18.13 21.97
CA LEU A 431 4.34 18.87 21.61
C LEU A 431 4.13 19.45 20.23
N LEU A 432 4.21 20.78 20.14
CA LEU A 432 4.05 21.51 18.89
C LEU A 432 5.39 22.07 18.45
N ASP A 433 5.68 21.95 17.16
CA ASP A 433 6.77 22.69 16.54
C ASP A 433 6.47 24.20 16.60
N SER A 434 7.39 25.00 17.12
CA SER A 434 7.14 26.42 17.37
C SER A 434 6.97 27.26 16.10
N ASP A 435 7.49 26.78 14.97
CA ASP A 435 7.48 27.49 13.70
C ASP A 435 6.27 27.13 12.84
N THR A 436 5.89 25.84 12.82
CA THR A 436 4.83 25.28 11.97
C THR A 436 3.52 25.04 12.70
N TRP A 437 3.53 24.99 14.04
CA TRP A 437 2.41 24.55 14.89
C TRP A 437 1.95 23.12 14.59
N GLU A 438 2.77 22.32 13.91
CA GLU A 438 2.50 20.90 13.68
C GLU A 438 2.84 20.08 14.92
N THR A 439 2.06 19.02 15.14
CA THR A 439 2.30 18.06 16.22
C THR A 439 3.57 17.27 15.97
N THR A 440 4.56 17.41 16.86
CA THR A 440 5.85 16.70 16.80
C THR A 440 5.86 15.47 17.71
N GLY A 441 4.97 15.40 18.69
CA GLY A 441 4.85 14.26 19.58
C GLY A 441 3.83 14.49 20.70
N PHE A 442 3.75 13.51 21.58
CA PHE A 442 2.91 13.55 22.79
C PHE A 442 3.77 13.18 23.99
N GLN A 443 3.53 13.83 25.11
CA GLN A 443 4.30 13.60 26.33
C GLN A 443 3.42 13.74 27.56
N ARG A 444 3.62 12.87 28.57
CA ARG A 444 3.01 13.04 29.90
C ARG A 444 3.80 14.05 30.73
N ARG A 445 3.10 14.95 31.42
CA ARG A 445 3.74 15.99 32.26
C ARG A 445 2.84 16.43 33.41
N TYR A 446 3.43 16.70 34.57
CA TYR A 446 2.78 17.38 35.68
C TYR A 446 3.06 18.88 35.62
N GLY A 447 2.15 19.65 35.01
CA GLY A 447 2.17 21.12 35.14
C GLY A 447 1.68 21.59 36.51
N GLU A 448 0.75 20.85 37.11
CA GLU A 448 0.19 21.04 38.45
C GLU A 448 -0.26 19.68 39.00
N LEU A 449 -0.25 19.51 40.33
CA LEU A 449 -0.75 18.29 40.97
C LEU A 449 -2.27 18.39 41.19
N PRO A 450 -3.07 17.45 40.65
CA PRO A 450 -4.52 17.47 40.86
C PRO A 450 -4.90 17.38 42.35
N PRO A 451 -6.04 17.96 42.76
CA PRO A 451 -6.46 17.93 44.17
C PRO A 451 -6.76 16.51 44.69
N TRP A 452 -7.07 15.56 43.80
CA TRP A 452 -7.29 14.16 44.15
C TRP A 452 -5.99 13.33 44.21
N PHE A 453 -4.85 13.90 43.83
CA PHE A 453 -3.58 13.18 43.78
C PHE A 453 -2.98 13.01 45.20
N PRO A 454 -2.51 11.81 45.59
CA PRO A 454 -2.08 11.52 46.96
C PRO A 454 -0.62 11.93 47.23
N VAL A 455 -0.33 13.24 47.20
CA VAL A 455 1.03 13.80 47.31
C VAL A 455 1.83 13.22 48.49
N GLU A 456 1.28 13.24 49.70
CA GLU A 456 1.97 12.77 50.90
C GLU A 456 2.33 11.28 50.84
N ALA A 457 1.40 10.45 50.35
CA ALA A 457 1.63 9.01 50.22
C ALA A 457 2.67 8.70 49.14
N VAL A 458 2.68 9.46 48.05
CA VAL A 458 3.69 9.36 46.97
C VAL A 458 5.07 9.74 47.49
N VAL A 459 5.19 10.84 48.22
CA VAL A 459 6.47 11.25 48.84
C VAL A 459 6.96 10.19 49.84
N ALA A 460 6.06 9.65 50.67
CA ALA A 460 6.41 8.59 51.61
C ALA A 460 6.83 7.28 50.91
N ALA A 461 6.14 6.89 49.84
CA ALA A 461 6.48 5.73 49.03
C ALA A 461 7.82 5.92 48.30
N ALA A 462 8.09 7.12 47.76
CA ALA A 462 9.36 7.44 47.09
C ALA A 462 10.57 7.40 48.05
N ALA A 463 10.35 7.59 49.35
CA ALA A 463 11.41 7.43 50.37
C ALA A 463 11.69 5.96 50.71
N THR A 464 10.76 5.04 50.41
CA THR A 464 10.89 3.61 50.73
C THR A 464 11.29 2.77 49.52
N VAL A 465 10.86 3.15 48.32
CA VAL A 465 11.21 2.50 47.05
C VAL A 465 12.48 3.12 46.49
N GLN A 466 13.47 2.29 46.18
CA GLN A 466 14.69 2.76 45.51
C GLN A 466 14.36 3.18 44.08
N THR A 467 14.38 4.48 43.81
CA THR A 467 14.12 5.09 42.49
C THR A 467 15.27 6.02 42.11
N GLY A 468 15.49 6.22 40.81
CA GLY A 468 16.43 7.21 40.28
C GLY A 468 15.91 8.65 40.26
N ALA A 469 14.65 8.88 40.66
CA ALA A 469 13.94 10.14 40.45
C ALA A 469 14.58 11.37 41.11
N GLN A 470 15.32 11.21 42.21
CA GLN A 470 15.99 12.33 42.90
C GLN A 470 17.19 12.89 42.12
N ASP A 471 17.78 12.08 41.24
CA ASP A 471 18.93 12.46 40.42
C ASP A 471 18.53 13.03 39.06
N ILE A 472 17.24 13.02 38.73
CA ILE A 472 16.72 13.53 37.46
C ILE A 472 16.60 15.07 37.53
N PRO A 473 17.23 15.81 36.59
CA PRO A 473 17.13 17.26 36.56
C PRO A 473 15.71 17.69 36.19
N VAL A 474 15.11 18.48 37.05
CA VAL A 474 13.83 19.17 36.83
C VAL A 474 14.13 20.65 36.62
N ASP A 475 13.56 21.26 35.58
CA ASP A 475 13.79 22.67 35.27
C ASP A 475 13.04 23.62 36.21
N ASP A 476 13.19 24.94 35.99
CA ASP A 476 12.57 25.97 36.81
C ASP A 476 11.02 25.98 36.74
N PHE A 477 10.45 25.29 35.76
CA PHE A 477 9.01 25.14 35.54
C PHE A 477 8.46 23.82 36.09
N GLY A 478 9.31 22.94 36.64
CA GLY A 478 8.88 21.64 37.13
C GLY A 478 8.84 20.56 36.05
N GLU A 479 9.49 20.76 34.90
CA GLU A 479 9.46 19.84 33.77
C GLU A 479 10.76 19.01 33.65
N THR A 480 10.65 17.83 33.04
CA THR A 480 11.76 16.94 32.67
C THR A 480 11.79 16.71 31.16
N TYR A 481 12.95 16.28 30.63
CA TYR A 481 13.09 16.00 29.20
C TYR A 481 12.31 14.75 28.74
N ALA A 482 12.27 13.70 29.58
CA ALA A 482 11.55 12.45 29.31
C ALA A 482 10.26 12.36 30.15
N ASP A 483 9.37 11.43 29.77
CA ASP A 483 8.11 11.11 30.47
C ASP A 483 8.00 9.64 30.89
N ASP A 484 9.15 9.01 31.09
CA ASP A 484 9.21 7.75 31.81
C ASP A 484 8.74 7.94 33.27
N PRO A 485 8.31 6.87 33.95
CA PRO A 485 7.75 6.97 35.29
C PRO A 485 8.66 7.63 36.34
N GLU A 486 9.98 7.49 36.24
CA GLU A 486 10.91 8.13 37.18
C GLU A 486 11.01 9.64 36.93
N SER A 487 11.06 10.04 35.66
CA SER A 487 10.99 11.45 35.27
C SER A 487 9.71 12.11 35.77
N LEU A 488 8.56 11.45 35.62
CA LEU A 488 7.29 11.94 36.15
C LEU A 488 7.28 12.04 37.68
N LEU A 489 7.88 11.06 38.37
CA LEU A 489 8.03 11.12 39.83
C LEU A 489 8.91 12.31 40.27
N ALA A 490 9.98 12.61 39.53
CA ALA A 490 10.83 13.77 39.80
C ALA A 490 10.02 15.09 39.75
N GLN A 491 9.15 15.25 38.74
CA GLN A 491 8.25 16.40 38.63
C GLN A 491 7.31 16.49 39.83
N VAL A 492 6.72 15.37 40.25
CA VAL A 492 5.83 15.32 41.44
C VAL A 492 6.57 15.75 42.71
N LEU A 493 7.77 15.22 42.95
CA LEU A 493 8.59 15.57 44.10
C LEU A 493 8.96 17.06 44.11
N TRP A 494 9.26 17.64 42.95
CA TRP A 494 9.52 19.06 42.79
C TRP A 494 8.30 19.91 43.19
N HIS A 495 7.11 19.57 42.67
CA HIS A 495 5.85 20.25 43.01
C HIS A 495 5.54 20.15 44.51
N ALA A 496 5.70 18.96 45.11
CA ALA A 496 5.47 18.74 46.54
C ALA A 496 6.36 19.63 47.42
N GLN A 497 7.64 19.79 47.07
CA GLN A 497 8.57 20.67 47.80
C GLN A 497 8.16 22.15 47.70
N ARG A 498 7.58 22.56 46.56
CA ARG A 498 7.15 23.93 46.33
C ARG A 498 5.88 24.26 47.12
N TYR A 499 4.91 23.35 47.18
CA TYR A 499 3.70 23.52 48.00
C TYR A 499 4.05 23.69 49.48
N ASN A 500 4.95 22.86 50.02
CA ASN A 500 5.40 22.94 51.42
C ASN A 500 6.18 24.23 51.78
N ARG A 501 6.60 25.03 50.79
CA ARG A 501 7.27 26.33 51.01
C ARG A 501 6.31 27.52 50.92
N ALA A 502 5.10 27.30 50.44
CA ALA A 502 4.08 28.34 50.25
C ALA A 502 3.08 28.43 51.41
N GLU A 503 2.95 27.36 52.20
CA GLU A 503 2.35 27.35 53.55
C GLU A 503 3.36 27.79 54.62
#